data_AF-A0A956EKL2-F1
#
_entry.id   AF-A0A956EKL2-F1
#
_cell.length_a   1.000
_cell.length_b   1.000
_cell.length_c   1.000
_cell.angle_alpha   90.00
_cell.angle_beta   90.00
_cell.angle_gamma   90.00
#
_symmetry.space_group_name_H-M   'P 1'
#
loop_
_entity.id
_entity.type
_entity.pdbx_description
1 polymer ?
#
loop_
_entity_poly.entity_id
_entity_poly.type
_entity_poly.pdbx_seq_one_letter_code
_entity_poly.pdbx_strand_id
1 'polypeptide(L)'
;AGDHQESAVVVVRLEDQVWPFSRVPLIRPAGVIQIFVDHPQVVSFLRRQTAGHFALQPITGLLPGDHERLFERIEELAASQLSATLGRLAQGLPLFEALFKRDGSYEVRALS
;
A
#
# COMPACT_ATOMS: atom_id res chain seq x y z
N ALA A 1 -25.30 0.18 11.77
CA ALA A 1 -24.02 -0.54 11.60
C ALA A 1 -24.24 -1.52 10.46
N GLY A 2 -23.47 -1.42 9.37
CA GLY A 2 -23.47 -2.43 8.31
C GLY A 2 -22.61 -3.59 8.78
N ASP A 3 -23.10 -4.82 8.63
CA ASP A 3 -22.38 -6.02 9.03
C ASP A 3 -21.28 -6.26 7.98
N HIS A 4 -20.02 -6.05 8.38
CA HIS A 4 -18.86 -6.23 7.53
C HIS A 4 -18.40 -7.69 7.62
N GLN A 5 -18.26 -8.36 6.48
CA GLN A 5 -17.83 -9.77 6.39
C GLN A 5 -16.49 -9.86 5.64
N GLU A 6 -15.49 -9.08 6.07
CA GLU A 6 -14.16 -9.23 5.48
C GLU A 6 -13.58 -10.60 5.82
N SER A 7 -13.10 -11.30 4.80
CA SER A 7 -12.65 -12.69 4.93
C SER A 7 -11.14 -12.87 4.78
N ALA A 8 -10.41 -11.84 4.33
CA ALA A 8 -8.97 -11.89 4.14
C ALA A 8 -8.35 -10.49 3.95
N VAL A 9 -7.04 -10.41 4.15
CA VAL A 9 -6.18 -9.30 3.71
C VAL A 9 -5.26 -9.80 2.59
N VAL A 10 -5.16 -9.06 1.50
CA VAL A 10 -4.27 -9.38 0.37
C VAL A 10 -3.29 -8.23 0.15
N VAL A 11 -2.01 -8.50 0.34
CA VAL A 11 -0.92 -7.60 -0.01
C VAL A 11 -0.51 -7.88 -1.45
N VAL A 12 -0.61 -6.88 -2.31
CA VAL A 12 -0.27 -7.00 -3.73
C VAL A 12 1.10 -6.41 -3.98
N ARG A 13 2.00 -7.24 -4.51
CA ARG A 13 3.35 -6.84 -4.91
C ARG A 13 3.55 -6.99 -6.41
N LEU A 14 4.40 -6.12 -6.93
CA LEU A 14 4.90 -6.18 -8.29
C LEU A 14 6.38 -6.55 -8.25
N GLU A 15 6.81 -7.43 -9.15
CA GLU A 15 8.23 -7.76 -9.35
C GLU A 15 9.08 -6.50 -9.61
N ASP A 16 8.50 -5.54 -10.34
CA ASP A 16 9.14 -4.27 -10.68
C ASP A 16 8.70 -3.11 -9.79
N GLN A 17 9.48 -2.04 -9.82
CA GLN A 17 9.12 -0.77 -9.18
C GLN A 17 7.92 -0.11 -9.86
N VAL A 18 7.15 0.67 -9.09
CA VAL A 18 6.04 1.47 -9.57
C VAL A 18 6.54 2.82 -10.09
N TRP A 19 6.05 3.21 -11.26
CA TRP A 19 6.31 4.47 -11.97
C TRP A 19 5.00 5.14 -12.39
N PRO A 20 5.01 6.42 -12.83
CA PRO A 20 3.83 7.03 -13.45
C PRO A 20 3.23 6.12 -14.53
N PHE A 21 1.90 6.00 -14.53
CA PHE A 21 1.13 5.17 -15.47
C PHE A 21 1.39 3.66 -15.40
N SER A 22 2.03 3.16 -14.34
CA SER A 22 2.12 1.72 -14.09
C SER A 22 0.73 1.10 -13.95
N ARG A 23 0.54 -0.06 -14.58
CA ARG A 23 -0.70 -0.83 -14.43
C ARG A 23 -0.70 -1.48 -13.05
N VAL A 24 -1.63 -1.06 -12.20
CA VAL A 24 -1.83 -1.64 -10.88
C VAL A 24 -2.83 -2.79 -11.00
N PRO A 25 -2.47 -4.03 -10.60
CA PRO A 25 -3.38 -5.17 -10.63
C PRO A 25 -4.59 -4.91 -9.74
N LEU A 26 -5.78 -5.19 -10.27
CA LEU A 26 -7.01 -5.15 -9.49
C LEU A 26 -7.26 -6.53 -8.89
N ILE A 27 -7.35 -6.60 -7.56
CA ILE A 27 -7.91 -7.78 -6.89
C ILE A 27 -9.41 -7.53 -6.73
N ARG A 28 -10.21 -8.34 -7.43
CA ARG A 28 -11.67 -8.31 -7.32
C ARG A 28 -12.11 -9.45 -6.38
N PRO A 29 -12.90 -9.16 -5.33
CA PRO A 29 -13.53 -10.22 -4.53
C PRO A 29 -14.49 -11.06 -5.38
N ALA A 30 -14.57 -12.36 -5.12
CA ALA A 30 -15.54 -13.24 -5.77
C ALA A 30 -16.83 -13.31 -4.93
N GLY A 31 -17.98 -13.03 -5.55
CA GLY A 31 -19.29 -13.12 -4.88
C GLY A 31 -19.57 -11.97 -3.91
N VAL A 32 -20.13 -12.29 -2.74
CA VAL A 32 -20.52 -11.33 -1.69
C VAL A 32 -19.43 -11.11 -0.63
N ILE A 33 -18.25 -11.70 -0.82
CA ILE A 33 -17.15 -11.66 0.14
C ILE A 33 -16.44 -10.31 0.05
N GLN A 34 -16.11 -9.73 1.19
CA GLN A 34 -15.28 -8.53 1.27
C GLN A 34 -13.84 -8.93 1.61
N ILE A 35 -12.86 -8.22 1.06
CA ILE A 35 -11.44 -8.40 1.38
C ILE A 35 -10.77 -7.03 1.49
N PHE A 36 -9.75 -6.93 2.33
CA PHE A 36 -8.85 -5.78 2.34
C PHE A 36 -7.74 -6.01 1.32
N VAL A 37 -7.42 -4.98 0.53
CA VAL A 37 -6.34 -5.03 -0.46
C VAL A 37 -5.35 -3.93 -0.14
N ASP A 38 -4.09 -4.30 0.04
CA ASP A 38 -2.98 -3.38 0.26
C ASP A 38 -2.02 -3.37 -0.95
N HIS A 39 -1.62 -2.18 -1.38
CA HIS A 39 -0.70 -1.96 -2.50
C HIS A 39 0.51 -1.13 -2.03
N PRO A 40 1.42 -1.69 -1.23
CA PRO A 40 2.46 -0.93 -0.54
C PRO A 40 3.37 -0.16 -1.50
N GLN A 41 3.75 -0.76 -2.64
CA GLN A 41 4.60 -0.10 -3.65
C GLN A 41 3.91 1.10 -4.31
N VAL A 42 2.60 1.02 -4.55
CA VAL A 42 1.83 2.11 -5.16
C VAL A 42 1.69 3.27 -4.17
N VAL A 43 1.36 2.96 -2.92
CA VAL A 43 1.18 3.98 -1.88
C VAL A 43 2.51 4.67 -1.56
N SER A 44 3.61 3.91 -1.47
CA SER A 44 4.96 4.45 -1.26
C SER A 44 5.40 5.35 -2.42
N PHE A 45 5.14 4.96 -3.68
CA PHE A 45 5.35 5.81 -4.85
C PHE A 45 4.59 7.14 -4.74
N LEU A 46 3.29 7.10 -4.42
CA LEU A 46 2.47 8.31 -4.27
C LEU A 46 2.97 9.22 -3.13
N ARG A 47 3.34 8.64 -1.98
CA ARG A 47 3.90 9.40 -0.86
C ARG A 47 5.21 10.09 -1.22
N ARG A 48 6.07 9.44 -2.00
CA ARG A 48 7.30 10.08 -2.50
C ARG A 48 7.00 11.27 -3.40
N GLN A 49 6.00 11.15 -4.29
CA GLN A 49 5.52 12.28 -5.09
C GLN A 49 4.98 13.43 -4.21
N THR A 50 4.20 13.10 -3.19
CA THR A 50 3.67 14.09 -2.23
C THR A 50 4.79 14.80 -1.45
N ALA A 51 5.78 14.05 -0.95
CA ALA A 51 6.93 14.62 -0.24
C ALA A 51 7.74 15.56 -1.14
N GLY A 52 7.98 15.14 -2.39
CA GLY A 52 8.62 15.98 -3.42
C GLY A 52 7.82 17.25 -3.69
N HIS A 53 6.49 17.15 -3.83
CA HIS A 53 5.63 18.30 -4.03
C HIS A 53 5.69 19.29 -2.86
N PHE A 54 5.63 18.82 -1.61
CA PHE A 54 5.69 19.68 -0.42
C PHE A 54 7.03 20.39 -0.25
N ALA A 55 8.14 19.74 -0.64
CA ALA A 55 9.46 20.37 -0.64
C ALA A 55 9.59 21.54 -1.63
N LEU A 56 8.68 21.64 -2.62
CA LEU A 56 8.61 22.76 -3.56
C LEU A 56 7.70 23.91 -3.10
N GLN A 57 6.96 23.73 -2.00
CA GLN A 57 5.99 24.71 -1.51
C GLN A 57 6.61 25.60 -0.41
N PRO A 58 6.79 26.92 -0.61
CA PRO A 58 7.41 27.79 0.40
C PRO A 58 6.69 27.80 1.76
N ILE A 59 5.37 27.57 1.77
CA ILE A 59 4.55 27.58 2.99
C ILE A 59 4.91 26.45 3.98
N THR A 60 5.57 25.39 3.52
CA THR A 60 5.94 24.25 4.38
C THR A 60 7.21 24.52 5.19
N GLY A 61 7.99 25.56 4.84
CA GLY A 61 9.28 25.85 5.46
C GLY A 61 10.36 24.80 5.20
N LEU A 62 10.11 23.84 4.29
CA LEU A 62 11.07 22.81 3.89
C LEU A 62 12.16 23.40 2.98
N LEU A 63 13.39 22.91 3.14
CA LEU A 63 14.51 23.29 2.28
C LEU A 63 14.59 22.37 1.04
N PRO A 64 15.16 22.86 -0.08
CA PRO A 64 15.50 22.01 -1.21
C PRO A 64 16.47 20.90 -0.76
N GLY A 65 15.98 19.66 -0.75
CA GLY A 65 16.72 18.49 -0.23
C GLY A 65 16.01 17.77 0.91
N ASP A 66 15.06 18.41 1.59
CA ASP A 66 14.30 17.78 2.70
C ASP A 66 13.33 16.69 2.25
N HIS A 67 13.07 16.57 0.94
CA HIS A 67 12.05 15.65 0.41
C HIS A 67 12.30 14.19 0.77
N GLU A 68 13.55 13.69 0.72
CA GLU A 68 13.86 12.31 1.10
C GLU A 68 13.64 12.10 2.60
N ARG A 69 14.10 13.03 3.44
CA ARG A 69 13.88 12.98 4.89
C ARG A 69 12.38 13.03 5.24
N LEU A 70 11.60 13.84 4.53
CA LEU A 70 10.15 13.89 4.69
C LEU A 70 9.49 12.58 4.26
N PHE A 71 9.90 12.03 3.11
CA PHE A 71 9.41 10.75 2.62
C PHE A 71 9.67 9.61 3.61
N GLU A 72 10.89 9.51 4.17
CA GLU A 72 11.23 8.53 5.21
C GLU A 72 10.31 8.65 6.43
N ARG A 73 10.06 9.86 6.94
CA ARG A 73 9.15 10.09 8.07
C ARG A 73 7.71 9.72 7.75
N ILE A 74 7.25 9.99 6.53
CA ILE A 74 5.91 9.59 6.08
C ILE A 74 5.81 8.07 6.04
N GLU A 75 6.82 7.35 5.54
CA GLU A 75 6.82 5.89 5.49
C GLU A 75 6.85 5.24 6.88
N GLU A 76 7.64 5.79 7.83
CA GLU A 76 7.65 5.35 9.23
C GLU A 76 6.28 5.47 9.90
N LEU A 77 5.63 6.64 9.74
CA LEU A 77 4.30 6.89 10.30
C LEU A 77 3.26 5.97 9.65
N ALA A 78 3.35 5.80 8.34
CA ALA A 78 2.45 4.94 7.59
C ALA A 78 2.54 3.47 7.99
N ALA A 79 3.75 2.95 8.21
CA ALA A 79 3.93 1.59 8.70
C ALA A 79 3.23 1.40 10.05
N SER A 80 3.39 2.37 10.97
CA SER A 80 2.74 2.36 12.28
C SER A 80 1.20 2.39 12.16
N GLN A 81 0.67 3.22 11.27
CA GLN A 81 -0.77 3.33 11.01
C GLN A 81 -1.35 2.07 10.35
N LEU A 82 -0.62 1.47 9.40
CA LEU A 82 -1.03 0.23 8.75
C LEU A 82 -1.10 -0.91 9.75
N SER A 83 -0.08 -1.09 10.60
CA SER A 83 -0.09 -2.09 11.67
C SER A 83 -1.28 -1.89 12.62
N ALA A 84 -1.56 -0.65 13.03
CA ALA A 84 -2.72 -0.35 13.88
C ALA A 84 -4.05 -0.64 13.17
N THR A 85 -4.15 -0.36 11.87
CA THR A 85 -5.34 -0.61 11.06
C THR A 85 -5.59 -2.10 10.89
N LEU A 86 -4.57 -2.87 10.50
CA LEU A 86 -4.66 -4.33 10.37
C LEU A 86 -4.96 -5.00 11.72
N GLY A 87 -4.33 -4.54 12.80
CA GLY A 87 -4.60 -5.06 14.14
C GLY A 87 -6.04 -4.82 14.61
N ARG A 88 -6.72 -3.78 14.11
CA ARG A 88 -8.11 -3.48 14.46
C ARG A 88 -9.13 -4.12 13.50
N LEU A 89 -8.89 -4.04 12.20
CA LEU A 89 -9.87 -4.40 11.16
C LEU A 89 -9.68 -5.83 10.66
N ALA A 90 -8.48 -6.37 10.76
CA ALA A 90 -8.13 -7.67 10.18
C ALA A 90 -7.64 -8.68 11.23
N GLN A 91 -8.00 -8.47 12.50
CA GLN A 91 -7.60 -9.36 13.57
C GLN A 91 -8.13 -10.78 13.32
N GLY A 92 -7.21 -11.75 13.22
CA GLY A 92 -7.54 -13.15 12.97
C GLY A 92 -7.93 -13.47 11.52
N LEU A 93 -7.88 -12.49 10.60
CA LEU A 93 -8.08 -12.76 9.19
C LEU A 93 -6.81 -13.35 8.57
N PRO A 94 -6.95 -14.29 7.62
CA PRO A 94 -5.81 -14.79 6.87
C PRO A 94 -5.19 -13.66 6.03
N LEU A 95 -3.87 -13.60 6.05
CA LEU A 95 -3.07 -12.67 5.26
C LEU A 95 -2.45 -13.41 4.08
N PHE A 96 -2.59 -12.86 2.89
CA PHE A 96 -2.00 -13.40 1.67
C PHE A 96 -1.11 -12.35 1.01
N GLU A 97 -0.06 -12.80 0.33
CA GLU A 97 0.71 -12.00 -0.60
C GLU A 97 0.46 -12.50 -2.01
N ALA A 98 0.11 -11.60 -2.92
CA ALA A 98 0.00 -11.84 -4.35
C ALA A 98 1.13 -11.09 -5.08
N LEU A 99 2.10 -11.82 -5.61
CA LEU A 99 3.20 -11.28 -6.41
C LEU A 99 2.89 -11.39 -7.90
N PHE A 100 2.79 -10.26 -8.58
CA PHE A 100 2.62 -10.19 -10.04
C PHE A 100 3.98 -9.98 -10.72
N LYS A 101 4.26 -10.79 -11.74
CA LYS A 101 5.52 -10.78 -12.48
C LYS A 101 5.39 -10.07 -13.82
N ARG A 102 6.52 -9.68 -14.40
CA ARG A 102 6.56 -8.96 -15.69
C ARG A 102 5.99 -9.76 -16.86
N ASP A 103 6.10 -11.08 -16.82
CA ASP A 103 5.57 -11.99 -17.84
C ASP A 103 4.04 -12.17 -17.78
N GLY A 104 3.36 -11.51 -16.83
CA GLY A 104 1.93 -11.58 -16.61
C GLY A 104 1.49 -12.76 -15.74
N SER A 105 2.42 -13.61 -15.29
CA SER A 105 2.14 -14.62 -14.28
C SER A 105 2.05 -14.01 -12.88
N TYR A 106 1.49 -14.77 -11.94
CA TYR A 106 1.40 -14.36 -10.54
C TYR A 106 1.55 -15.55 -9.60
N GLU A 107 2.00 -15.28 -8.38
CA GLU A 107 2.11 -16.23 -7.28
C GLU A 107 1.33 -15.73 -6.08
N VAL A 108 0.62 -16.63 -5.40
CA VAL A 108 -0.10 -16.32 -4.15
C VAL A 108 0.40 -17.22 -3.04
N ARG A 109 0.76 -16.61 -1.91
CA ARG A 109 1.19 -17.34 -0.70
C ARG A 109 0.50 -16.79 0.55
N ALA A 110 0.20 -17.67 1.49
CA ALA A 110 -0.24 -17.27 2.82
C ALA A 110 0.96 -16.71 3.61
N LEU A 111 0.74 -15.62 4.33
CA LEU A 111 1.70 -15.06 5.29
C LEU A 111 1.28 -15.52 6.69
N SER A 112 2.21 -16.15 7.39
CA SER A 112 2.05 -16.64 8.77
C SER A 112 2.18 -15.54 9.80
#